data_AF-A0A316TGE9-F1
#
_entry.id   AF-A0A316TGE9-F1
#
_cell.length_a   1.000
_cell.length_b   1.000
_cell.length_c   1.000
_cell.angle_alpha   90.00
_cell.angle_beta   90.00
_cell.angle_gamma   90.00
#
_symmetry.space_group_name_H-M   'P 1'
#
loop_
_entity.id
_entity.type
_entity.pdbx_description
1 polymer ?
#
loop_
_entity_poly.entity_id
_entity_poly.type
_entity_poly.pdbx_seq_one_letter_code
_entity_poly.pdbx_strand_id
1 'polypeptide(L)'
;MNLYERAMFVARTFKVKTGRDRAFLATEKYMSEKRSDWAAFQSANRAKVRFEETPCAKELKSLELDKSKELTPEQVAEIRRTAKRRFLQAVTGNLVVLAAEDEGESEFVRYELPLILQAAGIRRINDRAKEEFAARYNRQS
;
A
#
# COMPACT_ATOMS: atom_id res chain seq x y z
N MET A 1 -26.68 -1.85 9.18
CA MET A 1 -25.52 -1.48 8.36
C MET A 1 -25.17 -2.69 7.51
N ASN A 2 -25.23 -2.58 6.19
CA ASN A 2 -24.87 -3.67 5.28
C ASN A 2 -23.35 -3.89 5.26
N LEU A 3 -22.89 -4.99 4.64
CA LEU A 3 -21.46 -5.33 4.63
C LEU A 3 -20.60 -4.24 3.97
N TYR A 4 -21.08 -3.63 2.89
CA TYR A 4 -20.38 -2.54 2.20
C TYR A 4 -20.19 -1.33 3.12
N GLU A 5 -21.25 -0.87 3.77
CA GLU A 5 -21.21 0.25 4.72
C GLU A 5 -20.29 -0.04 5.90
N ARG A 6 -20.32 -1.27 6.43
CA ARG A 6 -19.41 -1.69 7.51
C ARG A 6 -17.95 -1.66 7.08
N ALA A 7 -17.64 -2.25 5.93
CA ALA A 7 -16.29 -2.27 5.39
C ALA A 7 -15.79 -0.87 5.03
N MET A 8 -16.67 -0.02 4.49
CA MET A 8 -16.35 1.37 4.18
C MET A 8 -16.15 2.20 5.45
N PHE A 9 -16.94 1.96 6.50
CA PHE A 9 -16.73 2.57 7.82
C PHE A 9 -15.33 2.23 8.35
N VAL A 10 -14.94 0.95 8.32
CA VAL A 10 -13.60 0.50 8.71
C VAL A 10 -12.53 1.20 7.87
N ALA A 11 -12.65 1.14 6.54
CA ALA A 11 -11.70 1.74 5.61
C ALA A 11 -11.50 3.24 5.85
N ARG A 12 -12.55 3.97 6.25
CA ARG A 12 -12.53 5.42 6.49
C ARG A 12 -12.12 5.85 7.89
N THR A 13 -12.31 5.01 8.91
CA THR A 13 -12.16 5.45 10.32
C THR A 13 -11.04 4.75 11.06
N PHE A 14 -10.73 3.49 10.74
CA PHE A 14 -9.74 2.72 11.49
C PHE A 14 -8.32 3.27 11.28
N LYS A 15 -7.45 3.03 12.27
CA LYS A 15 -6.08 3.55 12.29
C LYS A 15 -5.25 2.94 11.16
N VAL A 16 -4.55 3.80 10.43
CA VAL A 16 -3.63 3.46 9.32
C VAL A 16 -2.20 4.00 9.52
N LYS A 17 -1.95 4.76 10.60
CA LYS A 17 -0.66 5.42 10.86
C LYS A 17 0.41 4.39 11.27
N THR A 18 1.63 4.58 10.74
CA THR A 18 2.81 3.71 11.00
C THR A 18 3.91 4.37 11.81
N GLY A 19 3.91 5.71 11.89
CA GLY A 19 5.01 6.51 12.44
C GLY A 19 5.94 7.03 11.34
N ARG A 20 6.73 8.06 11.65
CA ARG A 20 7.65 8.69 10.70
C ARG A 20 8.76 7.73 10.28
N ASP A 21 9.06 7.66 8.98
CA ASP A 21 10.09 6.79 8.40
C ASP A 21 9.85 5.29 8.64
N ARG A 22 8.63 4.89 9.05
CA ARG A 22 8.31 3.50 9.39
C ARG A 22 7.49 2.78 8.33
N ALA A 23 6.92 3.46 7.33
CA ALA A 23 6.09 2.78 6.33
C ALA A 23 6.94 2.03 5.31
N PHE A 24 6.41 0.90 4.82
CA PHE A 24 6.88 0.31 3.58
C PHE A 24 5.75 -0.34 2.77
N LEU A 25 6.01 -0.52 1.48
CA LEU A 25 5.12 -1.11 0.48
C LEU A 25 5.92 -2.16 -0.32
N ALA A 26 5.32 -3.32 -0.58
CA ALA A 26 5.91 -4.35 -1.43
C ALA A 26 4.88 -4.80 -2.46
N THR A 27 5.26 -4.84 -3.73
CA THR A 27 4.38 -5.30 -4.81
C THR A 27 4.31 -6.82 -4.84
N GLU A 28 3.20 -7.36 -5.34
CA GLU A 28 3.03 -8.82 -5.47
C GLU A 28 4.10 -9.43 -6.37
N LYS A 29 4.44 -8.74 -7.47
CA LYS A 29 5.51 -9.14 -8.39
C LYS A 29 6.85 -9.25 -7.67
N TYR A 30 7.26 -8.21 -6.94
CA TYR A 30 8.51 -8.25 -6.17
C TYR A 30 8.51 -9.39 -5.14
N MET A 31 7.43 -9.55 -4.38
CA MET A 31 7.33 -10.61 -3.38
C MET A 31 7.40 -12.02 -4.00
N SER A 32 6.88 -12.20 -5.22
CA SER A 32 6.92 -13.48 -5.93
C SER A 32 8.33 -13.79 -6.47
N GLU A 33 8.97 -12.81 -7.10
CA GLU A 33 10.26 -12.98 -7.78
C GLU A 33 11.46 -12.98 -6.82
N LYS A 34 11.35 -12.26 -5.69
CA LYS A 34 12.45 -12.02 -4.75
C LYS A 34 12.14 -12.53 -3.35
N ARG A 35 11.61 -13.75 -3.24
CA ARG A 35 11.19 -14.35 -1.93
C ARG A 35 12.30 -14.38 -0.87
N SER A 36 13.55 -14.68 -1.25
CA SER A 36 14.70 -14.68 -0.33
C SER A 36 15.00 -13.26 0.18
N ASP A 37 15.03 -12.30 -0.72
CA ASP A 37 15.38 -10.91 -0.43
C ASP A 37 14.26 -10.26 0.40
N TRP A 38 13.01 -10.66 0.13
CA TRP A 38 11.84 -10.30 0.92
C TRP A 38 11.97 -10.74 2.39
N ALA A 39 12.29 -12.01 2.64
CA ALA A 39 12.47 -12.51 4.01
C ALA A 39 13.63 -11.81 4.74
N ALA A 40 14.74 -11.58 4.03
CA ALA A 40 15.88 -10.83 4.57
C ALA A 40 15.50 -9.38 4.90
N PHE A 41 14.76 -8.71 4.00
CA PHE A 41 14.26 -7.36 4.21
C PHE A 41 13.37 -7.29 5.46
N GLN A 42 12.40 -8.20 5.61
CA GLN A 42 11.53 -8.24 6.78
C GLN A 42 12.33 -8.42 8.08
N SER A 43 13.34 -9.29 8.06
CA SER A 43 14.20 -9.53 9.23
C SER A 43 15.03 -8.29 9.59
N ALA A 44 15.57 -7.58 8.61
CA ALA A 44 16.37 -6.37 8.82
C ALA A 44 15.53 -5.13 9.17
N ASN A 45 14.25 -5.10 8.78
CA ASN A 45 13.39 -3.94 8.88
C ASN A 45 12.18 -4.16 9.81
N ARG A 46 12.35 -4.87 10.93
CA ARG A 46 11.28 -5.17 11.90
C ARG A 46 10.55 -3.94 12.47
N ALA A 47 11.22 -2.77 12.46
CA ALA A 47 10.61 -1.53 12.89
C ALA A 47 9.68 -0.92 11.83
N LYS A 48 9.79 -1.33 10.56
CA LYS A 48 8.92 -0.86 9.48
C LYS A 48 7.56 -1.57 9.55
N VAL A 49 6.52 -0.91 9.09
CA VAL A 49 5.12 -1.33 9.18
C VAL A 49 4.49 -1.29 7.80
N ARG A 50 3.87 -2.41 7.41
CA ARG A 50 3.04 -2.49 6.20
C ARG A 50 1.62 -2.04 6.43
N PHE A 51 0.93 -1.75 5.33
CA PHE A 51 -0.52 -1.56 5.37
C PHE A 51 -1.23 -2.75 6.01
N GLU A 52 -0.87 -3.98 5.64
CA GLU A 52 -1.49 -5.23 6.12
C GLU A 52 -1.35 -5.44 7.63
N GLU A 53 -0.40 -4.75 8.27
CA GLU A 53 -0.16 -4.82 9.71
C GLU A 53 -0.96 -3.78 10.50
N THR A 54 -1.58 -2.82 9.81
CA THR A 54 -2.41 -1.78 10.44
C THR A 54 -3.72 -2.34 11.00
N PRO A 55 -4.29 -1.73 12.06
CA PRO A 55 -5.62 -2.10 12.55
C PRO A 55 -6.70 -2.07 11.46
N CYS A 56 -6.64 -1.10 10.55
CA CYS A 56 -7.57 -1.00 9.42
C CYS A 56 -7.52 -2.25 8.53
N ALA A 57 -6.33 -2.66 8.08
CA ALA A 57 -6.22 -3.81 7.18
C ALA A 57 -6.58 -5.14 7.87
N LYS A 58 -6.24 -5.29 9.16
CA LYS A 58 -6.61 -6.47 9.96
C LYS A 58 -8.13 -6.61 10.09
N GLU A 59 -8.81 -5.51 10.37
CA GLU A 59 -10.28 -5.50 10.45
C GLU A 59 -10.90 -5.79 9.07
N LEU A 60 -10.45 -5.14 8.00
CA LEU A 60 -10.94 -5.43 6.64
C LEU A 60 -10.75 -6.90 6.25
N LYS A 61 -9.61 -7.50 6.63
CA LYS A 61 -9.34 -8.93 6.40
C LYS A 61 -10.33 -9.82 7.15
N SER A 62 -10.70 -9.47 8.38
CA SER A 62 -11.70 -10.24 9.16
C SER A 62 -13.12 -10.18 8.60
N LEU A 63 -13.42 -9.23 7.70
CA LEU A 63 -14.71 -9.15 7.02
C LEU A 63 -14.81 -10.09 5.81
N GLU A 64 -13.72 -10.78 5.44
CA GLU A 64 -13.66 -11.76 4.35
C GLU A 64 -14.31 -11.28 3.04
N LEU A 65 -14.06 -10.02 2.67
CA LEU A 65 -14.75 -9.32 1.56
C LEU A 65 -14.72 -10.10 0.24
N ASP A 66 -13.62 -10.81 -0.06
CA ASP A 66 -13.44 -11.59 -1.29
C ASP A 66 -14.32 -12.84 -1.36
N LYS A 67 -14.84 -13.31 -0.22
CA LYS A 67 -15.74 -14.47 -0.14
C LYS A 67 -17.21 -14.06 -0.09
N SER A 68 -17.49 -12.76 0.00
CA SER A 68 -18.85 -12.27 0.11
C SER A 68 -19.58 -12.36 -1.23
N LYS A 69 -20.84 -12.81 -1.18
CA LYS A 69 -21.76 -12.74 -2.32
C LYS A 69 -22.53 -11.43 -2.37
N GLU A 70 -22.43 -10.59 -1.33
CA GLU A 70 -23.14 -9.32 -1.22
C GLU A 70 -22.40 -8.16 -1.90
N LEU A 71 -21.10 -8.32 -2.16
CA LEU A 71 -20.25 -7.27 -2.71
C LEU A 71 -19.83 -7.57 -4.14
N THR A 72 -19.87 -6.55 -4.99
CA THR A 72 -19.25 -6.65 -6.31
C THR A 72 -17.72 -6.49 -6.21
N PRO A 73 -16.94 -7.02 -7.17
CA PRO A 73 -15.50 -6.80 -7.23
C PRO A 73 -15.12 -5.31 -7.18
N GLU A 74 -15.91 -4.44 -7.81
CA GLU A 74 -15.70 -2.99 -7.83
C GLU A 74 -15.86 -2.37 -6.43
N GLN A 75 -16.85 -2.82 -5.66
CA GLN A 75 -17.05 -2.38 -4.28
C GLN A 75 -15.90 -2.82 -3.38
N VAL A 76 -15.43 -4.06 -3.53
CA VAL A 76 -14.26 -4.57 -2.79
C VAL A 76 -13.02 -3.75 -3.14
N ALA A 77 -12.80 -3.48 -4.43
CA ALA A 77 -11.68 -2.64 -4.89
C ALA A 77 -11.78 -1.22 -4.32
N GLU A 78 -12.98 -0.62 -4.29
CA GLU A 78 -13.21 0.72 -3.73
C GLU A 78 -12.86 0.78 -2.23
N ILE A 79 -13.31 -0.21 -1.45
CA ILE A 79 -13.00 -0.32 -0.01
C ILE A 79 -11.48 -0.38 0.19
N ARG A 80 -10.79 -1.27 -0.55
CA ARG A 80 -9.33 -1.44 -0.48
C ARG A 80 -8.60 -0.15 -0.85
N ARG A 81 -8.97 0.46 -1.96
CA ARG A 81 -8.41 1.72 -2.47
C ARG A 81 -8.59 2.87 -1.47
N THR A 82 -9.74 2.95 -0.81
CA THR A 82 -10.03 3.95 0.23
C THR A 82 -9.09 3.80 1.42
N ALA A 83 -8.94 2.57 1.94
CA ALA A 83 -8.05 2.31 3.06
C ALA A 83 -6.58 2.54 2.69
N LYS A 84 -6.15 2.08 1.52
CA LYS A 84 -4.77 2.23 1.02
C LYS A 84 -4.41 3.70 0.78
N ARG A 85 -5.34 4.50 0.23
CA ARG A 85 -5.14 5.96 0.07
C ARG A 85 -4.90 6.64 1.41
N ARG A 86 -5.72 6.33 2.42
CA ARG A 86 -5.53 6.89 3.77
C ARG A 86 -4.20 6.47 4.38
N PHE A 87 -3.78 5.23 4.16
CA PHE A 87 -2.47 4.76 4.59
C PHE A 87 -1.35 5.59 3.97
N LEU A 88 -1.31 5.72 2.64
CA LEU A 88 -0.28 6.48 1.92
C LEU A 88 -0.27 7.96 2.33
N GLN A 89 -1.43 8.58 2.52
CA GLN A 89 -1.55 9.95 3.01
C GLN A 89 -1.06 10.13 4.45
N ALA A 90 -1.12 9.07 5.26
CA ALA A 90 -0.65 9.08 6.64
C ALA A 90 0.87 8.82 6.78
N VAL A 91 1.54 8.36 5.71
CA VAL A 91 2.98 8.15 5.71
C VAL A 91 3.71 9.50 5.77
N THR A 92 4.75 9.54 6.59
CA THR A 92 5.61 10.72 6.71
C THR A 92 7.08 10.35 6.63
N GLY A 93 7.88 11.17 5.95
CA GLY A 93 9.32 10.98 5.78
C GLY A 93 9.66 10.07 4.58
N ASN A 94 10.47 9.04 4.83
CA ASN A 94 10.92 8.05 3.88
C ASN A 94 9.95 6.85 3.85
N LEU A 95 9.37 6.60 2.67
CA LEU A 95 8.65 5.37 2.37
C LEU A 95 9.64 4.36 1.77
N VAL A 96 9.64 3.12 2.25
CA VAL A 96 10.37 2.06 1.54
C VAL A 96 9.41 1.39 0.56
N VAL A 97 9.80 1.31 -0.72
CA VAL A 97 9.03 0.62 -1.77
C VAL A 97 9.89 -0.49 -2.36
N LEU A 98 9.39 -1.71 -2.24
CA LEU A 98 9.94 -2.91 -2.84
C LEU A 98 9.07 -3.28 -4.05
N ALA A 99 9.49 -2.82 -5.21
CA ALA A 99 8.79 -3.02 -6.47
C ALA A 99 9.81 -3.47 -7.51
N ALA A 100 9.38 -4.30 -8.46
CA ALA A 100 10.22 -4.67 -9.59
C ALA A 100 10.56 -3.42 -10.43
N GLU A 101 11.55 -3.54 -11.31
CA GLU A 101 11.87 -2.44 -12.24
C GLU A 101 10.86 -2.38 -13.39
N ASP A 102 10.32 -3.52 -13.79
CA ASP A 102 9.37 -3.72 -14.88
C ASP A 102 7.94 -3.93 -14.36
N GLU A 103 7.47 -3.00 -13.53
CA GLU A 103 6.11 -3.01 -12.99
C GLU A 103 5.03 -2.73 -14.06
N GLY A 104 5.41 -2.22 -15.24
CA GLY A 104 4.52 -1.98 -16.36
C GLY A 104 3.26 -1.22 -15.94
N GLU A 105 2.09 -1.75 -16.28
CA GLU A 105 0.77 -1.19 -15.96
C GLU A 105 0.16 -1.76 -14.66
N SER A 106 0.99 -2.15 -13.67
CA SER A 106 0.52 -2.74 -12.41
C SER A 106 -0.31 -1.78 -11.57
N GLU A 107 -1.04 -2.31 -10.57
CA GLU A 107 -1.77 -1.49 -9.59
C GLU A 107 -0.82 -0.51 -8.86
N PHE A 108 0.43 -0.91 -8.65
CA PHE A 108 1.44 -0.04 -8.09
C PHE A 108 1.67 1.20 -8.98
N VAL A 109 1.90 1.01 -10.28
CA VAL A 109 2.17 2.13 -11.21
C VAL A 109 0.91 2.96 -11.47
N ARG A 110 -0.23 2.32 -11.68
CA ARG A 110 -1.49 3.01 -12.04
C ARG A 110 -2.17 3.72 -10.87
N TYR A 111 -1.99 3.22 -9.65
CA TYR A 111 -2.77 3.69 -8.50
C TYR A 111 -1.89 4.12 -7.33
N GLU A 112 -0.99 3.27 -6.85
CA GLU A 112 -0.25 3.55 -5.62
C GLU A 112 0.82 4.63 -5.80
N LEU A 113 1.58 4.58 -6.91
CA LEU A 113 2.65 5.53 -7.21
C LEU A 113 2.13 6.97 -7.40
N PRO A 114 1.05 7.24 -8.15
CA PRO A 114 0.43 8.57 -8.20
C PRO A 114 0.01 9.09 -6.82
N LEU A 115 -0.54 8.22 -5.97
CA LEU A 115 -0.92 8.61 -4.60
C LEU A 115 0.30 8.92 -3.73
N ILE A 116 1.38 8.16 -3.88
CA ILE A 116 2.65 8.43 -3.20
C ILE A 116 3.21 9.80 -3.63
N LEU A 117 3.17 10.10 -4.93
CA LEU A 117 3.63 11.38 -5.48
C LEU A 117 2.79 12.55 -4.95
N GLN A 118 1.47 12.38 -4.82
CA GLN A 118 0.58 13.40 -4.27
C GLN A 118 0.69 13.55 -2.73
N ALA A 119 1.18 12.54 -2.02
CA ALA A 119 1.30 12.60 -0.57
C ALA A 119 2.42 13.55 -0.13
N ALA A 120 2.05 14.73 0.42
CA ALA A 120 2.99 15.73 0.91
C ALA A 120 3.85 15.24 2.10
N GLY A 121 3.35 14.28 2.87
CA GLY A 121 4.08 13.67 3.98
C GLY A 121 5.27 12.83 3.51
N ILE A 122 5.18 12.22 2.34
CA ILE A 122 6.24 11.39 1.75
C ILE A 122 7.22 12.32 1.04
N ARG A 123 8.44 12.41 1.57
CA ARG A 123 9.53 13.23 1.01
C ARG A 123 10.51 12.40 0.21
N ARG A 124 10.71 11.14 0.61
CA ARG A 124 11.65 10.23 -0.01
C ARG A 124 11.04 8.85 -0.22
N ILE A 125 11.49 8.17 -1.26
CA ILE A 125 11.25 6.76 -1.48
C ILE A 125 12.61 6.07 -1.58
N ASN A 126 12.85 5.05 -0.76
CA ASN A 126 14.14 4.36 -0.67
C ASN A 126 15.33 5.34 -0.54
N ASP A 127 15.16 6.37 0.29
CA ASP A 127 16.15 7.42 0.57
C ASP A 127 16.53 8.32 -0.61
N ARG A 128 15.76 8.29 -1.69
CA ARG A 128 15.87 9.20 -2.84
C ARG A 128 14.63 10.10 -2.95
N ALA A 129 14.71 11.19 -3.71
CA ALA A 129 13.53 12.02 -3.96
C ALA A 129 12.43 11.18 -4.63
N LYS A 130 11.16 11.38 -4.24
CA LYS A 130 10.06 10.53 -4.74
C LYS A 130 9.86 10.67 -6.25
N GLU A 131 10.17 11.84 -6.80
CA GLU A 131 10.15 12.15 -8.23
C GLU A 131 11.25 11.39 -8.98
N GLU A 132 12.47 11.35 -8.43
CA GLU A 132 13.58 10.56 -8.99
C GLU A 132 13.25 9.07 -8.99
N PHE A 133 12.63 8.59 -7.92
CA PHE A 133 12.17 7.21 -7.83
C PHE A 133 11.08 6.91 -8.88
N ALA A 134 10.11 7.80 -9.07
CA ALA A 134 9.02 7.60 -10.03
C ALA A 134 9.48 7.64 -11.49
N ALA A 135 10.54 8.41 -11.80
CA ALA A 135 11.06 8.55 -13.16
C ALA A 135 11.49 7.22 -13.80
N ARG A 136 11.78 6.17 -13.00
CA ARG A 136 12.12 4.84 -13.53
C ARG A 136 10.93 4.10 -14.14
N TYR A 137 9.70 4.44 -13.74
CA TYR A 137 8.47 3.83 -14.25
C TYR A 137 7.89 4.60 -15.44
N ASN A 138 8.13 5.91 -15.53
CA ASN A 138 7.69 6.73 -16.67
C ASN A 138 8.46 6.46 -17.97
N ARG A 139 9.63 5.81 -17.91
CA ARG A 139 10.46 5.50 -19.09
C ARG A 139 10.03 4.22 -19.82
N GLN A 140 9.02 3.52 -19.33
CA GLN A 140 8.55 2.23 -19.87
C GLN A 140 7.22 2.34 -20.63
N SER A 141 6.67 3.56 -20.78
CA SER A 141 5.47 3.85 -21.60
C SER A 141 5.84 4.28 -23.02
#